data_AF-A0A9P6UG77-F1
#
_entry.id   AF-A0A9P6UG77-F1
#
_cell.length_a   1.000
_cell.length_b   1.000
_cell.length_c   1.000
_cell.angle_alpha   90.00
_cell.angle_beta   90.00
_cell.angle_gamma   90.00
#
_symmetry.space_group_name_H-M   'P 1'
#
loop_
_entity.id
_entity.type
_entity.pdbx_description
1 polymer ?
#
loop_
_entity_poly.entity_id
_entity_poly.type
_entity_poly.pdbx_seq_one_letter_code
_entity_poly.pdbx_strand_id
1 'polypeptide(L)'
;MINITGNHDIGYGNDISQDRVTRWEQVFGKSNFISSMDIPSMEGNGASENDTYSRRTQTSSNEEINGTNRSSRRLHLVVLNTMLLDGPSSDENLRGQTWAYLQEASLLKEKNPKDKIVLLTHIPFHKEQGICVDPPDIHVHWDNTIIEQTMLTPNTTQWILNTLRPDFVLNGHDHYGCDVIHTFHHDQDTWIASATDLSSPTQPLQEVQREEEETKEQIQPARRVREITQRSMMAEFGGYSGLFEIKTPVNGHEEKDLEFRYTACGFFNDLQVWIVIITDLVVVILWLLFGLVHLIISSLTTSSGQAGKKTHALPSGKQKLL
;
A
#
# COMPACT_ATOMS: atom_id res chain seq x y z
N MET A 1 4.27 -5.21 -13.43
CA MET A 1 3.62 -5.22 -12.10
C MET A 1 4.73 -5.32 -11.07
N ILE A 2 4.69 -4.48 -10.03
CA ILE A 2 5.61 -4.52 -8.89
C ILE A 2 4.79 -5.01 -7.71
N ASN A 3 5.23 -6.05 -7.02
CA ASN A 3 4.60 -6.58 -5.83
C ASN A 3 5.50 -6.28 -4.62
N ILE A 4 4.87 -5.96 -3.49
CA ILE A 4 5.55 -5.73 -2.22
C ILE A 4 5.12 -6.87 -1.31
N THR A 5 6.09 -7.54 -0.69
CA THR A 5 5.79 -8.65 0.23
C THR A 5 5.30 -8.11 1.56
N GLY A 6 4.29 -8.77 2.13
CA GLY A 6 3.75 -8.46 3.45
C GLY A 6 3.86 -9.60 4.46
N ASN A 7 3.43 -9.32 5.67
CA ASN A 7 3.44 -10.26 6.79
C ASN A 7 2.56 -11.50 6.55
N HIS A 8 1.45 -11.36 5.82
CA HIS A 8 0.59 -12.50 5.45
C HIS A 8 1.16 -13.35 4.31
N ASP A 9 2.16 -12.84 3.59
CA ASP A 9 2.78 -13.53 2.46
C ASP A 9 3.94 -14.42 2.93
N ILE A 10 4.82 -13.84 3.76
CA ILE A 10 6.07 -14.49 4.18
C ILE A 10 6.23 -14.65 5.69
N GLY A 11 5.33 -14.11 6.51
CA GLY A 11 5.43 -14.11 7.97
C GLY A 11 6.12 -12.87 8.56
N TYR A 12 6.13 -12.78 9.88
CA TYR A 12 6.93 -11.85 10.66
C TYR A 12 8.27 -12.48 11.06
N GLY A 13 9.08 -11.76 11.86
CA GLY A 13 10.38 -12.23 12.34
C GLY A 13 10.34 -13.63 12.97
N ASN A 14 9.25 -14.01 13.62
CA ASN A 14 9.03 -15.32 14.26
C ASN A 14 8.89 -16.49 13.28
N ASP A 15 8.09 -16.35 12.22
CA ASP A 15 7.65 -17.49 11.37
C ASP A 15 8.13 -17.39 9.92
N ILE A 16 8.84 -16.32 9.57
CA ILE A 16 9.53 -16.18 8.29
C ILE A 16 10.58 -17.27 8.10
N SER A 17 10.74 -17.71 6.84
CA SER A 17 11.72 -18.72 6.47
C SER A 17 12.10 -18.59 5.00
N GLN A 18 13.27 -19.13 4.65
CA GLN A 18 13.74 -19.18 3.26
C GLN A 18 12.71 -19.80 2.31
N ASP A 19 11.98 -20.83 2.74
CA ASP A 19 10.96 -21.48 1.91
C ASP A 19 9.77 -20.56 1.61
N ARG A 20 9.32 -19.76 2.60
CA ARG A 20 8.23 -18.79 2.39
C ARG A 20 8.66 -17.68 1.44
N VAL A 21 9.84 -17.12 1.65
CA VAL A 21 10.42 -16.10 0.76
C VAL A 21 10.59 -16.64 -0.65
N THR A 22 11.19 -17.82 -0.79
CA THR A 22 11.44 -18.43 -2.12
C THR A 22 10.15 -18.72 -2.87
N ARG A 23 9.11 -19.26 -2.20
CA ARG A 23 7.81 -19.49 -2.84
C ARG A 23 7.14 -18.19 -3.28
N TRP A 24 7.22 -17.14 -2.47
CA TRP A 24 6.72 -15.81 -2.84
C TRP A 24 7.46 -15.27 -4.07
N GLU A 25 8.79 -15.28 -4.05
CA GLU A 25 9.61 -14.70 -5.11
C GLU A 25 9.46 -15.42 -6.46
N GLN A 26 9.20 -16.72 -6.45
CA GLN A 26 8.91 -17.51 -7.66
C GLN A 26 7.66 -17.03 -8.41
N VAL A 27 6.67 -16.49 -7.70
CA VAL A 27 5.39 -16.08 -8.29
C VAL A 27 5.32 -14.56 -8.49
N PHE A 28 5.79 -13.79 -7.51
CA PHE A 28 5.57 -12.35 -7.45
C PHE A 28 6.81 -11.51 -7.77
N GLY A 29 7.97 -12.15 -7.89
CA GLY A 29 9.27 -11.49 -8.07
C GLY A 29 9.98 -11.22 -6.74
N LYS A 30 11.22 -10.71 -6.83
CA LYS A 30 12.09 -10.50 -5.66
C LYS A 30 11.44 -9.65 -4.58
N SER A 31 11.65 -10.00 -3.31
CA SER A 31 11.15 -9.22 -2.16
C SER A 31 11.97 -7.96 -1.89
N ASN A 32 13.22 -7.92 -2.37
CA ASN A 32 14.15 -6.80 -2.29
C ASN A 32 14.73 -6.54 -3.69
N PHE A 33 14.48 -5.37 -4.28
CA PHE A 33 15.08 -4.99 -5.56
C PHE A 33 15.02 -3.49 -5.85
N ILE A 34 15.95 -3.03 -6.70
CA ILE A 34 16.02 -1.65 -7.17
C ILE A 34 15.64 -1.64 -8.66
N SER A 35 14.66 -0.82 -9.03
CA SER A 35 14.32 -0.51 -10.42
C SER A 35 14.63 0.95 -10.71
N SER A 36 15.38 1.24 -11.76
CA SER A 36 15.90 2.59 -12.01
C SER A 36 15.50 3.12 -13.38
N MET A 37 15.07 4.37 -13.46
CA MET A 37 14.61 5.03 -14.67
C MET A 37 15.40 6.33 -14.86
N ASP A 38 15.81 6.62 -16.09
CA ASP A 38 16.44 7.90 -16.41
C ASP A 38 15.41 9.02 -16.37
N ILE A 39 15.76 10.14 -15.74
CA ILE A 39 14.90 11.32 -15.74
C ILE A 39 15.33 12.20 -16.92
N PRO A 40 14.42 12.50 -17.87
CA PRO A 40 14.76 13.32 -19.03
C PRO A 40 15.27 14.70 -18.60
N SER A 41 16.46 15.08 -19.07
CA SER A 41 16.97 16.44 -18.92
C SER A 41 16.45 17.31 -20.06
N MET A 42 15.94 18.50 -19.75
CA MET A 42 15.23 19.39 -20.69
C MET A 42 16.09 20.05 -21.78
N GLU A 43 17.40 19.81 -21.88
CA GLU A 43 18.22 20.38 -22.97
C GLU A 43 18.31 19.45 -24.19
N GLY A 44 17.62 19.84 -25.27
CA GLY A 44 17.67 19.14 -26.56
C GLY A 44 16.90 19.82 -27.69
N ASN A 45 16.72 21.15 -27.67
CA ASN A 45 16.31 21.86 -28.88
C ASN A 45 17.50 21.91 -29.83
N GLY A 46 17.54 20.91 -30.72
CA GLY A 46 18.57 20.71 -31.74
C GLY A 46 18.50 19.34 -32.42
N ALA A 47 17.57 18.46 -32.06
CA ALA A 47 17.26 17.29 -32.89
C ALA A 47 16.51 17.78 -34.14
N SER A 48 17.28 18.12 -35.18
CA SER A 48 16.82 18.13 -36.55
C SER A 48 15.96 16.90 -36.79
N GLU A 49 14.76 17.10 -37.33
CA GLU A 49 14.04 16.07 -38.07
C GLU A 49 15.04 15.47 -39.06
N ASN A 50 15.40 14.20 -38.85
CA ASN A 50 16.06 13.24 -39.77
C ASN A 50 17.01 12.31 -39.00
N ASP A 51 16.49 11.56 -38.03
CA ASP A 51 17.14 10.27 -37.71
C ASP A 51 16.09 9.23 -37.34
N THR A 52 15.25 8.94 -38.34
CA THR A 52 14.51 7.68 -38.36
C THR A 52 15.48 6.61 -38.84
N TYR A 53 15.53 5.48 -38.13
CA TYR A 53 16.15 4.22 -38.57
C TYR A 53 17.63 3.99 -38.21
N SER A 54 17.92 3.71 -36.94
CA SER A 54 18.66 2.49 -36.52
C SER A 54 19.12 2.59 -35.07
N ARG A 55 18.50 1.81 -34.19
CA ARG A 55 19.23 1.26 -33.04
C ARG A 55 18.71 -0.13 -32.70
N ARG A 56 19.01 -1.05 -33.61
CA ARG A 56 19.00 -2.49 -33.37
C ARG A 56 20.46 -2.92 -33.22
N THR A 57 20.78 -3.53 -32.08
CA THR A 57 21.96 -4.39 -31.81
C THR A 57 23.37 -3.80 -31.94
N GLN A 58 24.12 -3.85 -30.83
CA GLN A 58 25.57 -4.19 -30.66
C GLN A 58 26.05 -3.49 -29.36
N THR A 59 26.30 -4.17 -28.23
CA THR A 59 27.43 -5.04 -27.86
C THR A 59 28.81 -4.43 -28.09
N SER A 60 29.36 -3.87 -27.00
CA SER A 60 30.78 -3.84 -26.59
C SER A 60 31.85 -3.33 -27.57
N SER A 61 32.34 -2.10 -27.35
CA SER A 61 33.79 -1.81 -27.24
C SER A 61 34.03 -0.34 -26.86
N ASN A 62 35.06 -0.13 -26.05
CA ASN A 62 35.60 1.15 -25.56
C ASN A 62 35.59 2.28 -26.60
N GLU A 63 34.88 3.37 -26.29
CA GLU A 63 35.19 4.71 -26.79
C GLU A 63 35.24 5.67 -25.60
N GLU A 64 36.46 6.04 -25.23
CA GLU A 64 36.76 7.23 -24.46
C GLU A 64 36.74 8.41 -25.46
N ILE A 65 35.63 9.15 -25.50
CA ILE A 65 35.55 10.41 -26.25
C ILE A 65 34.88 11.46 -25.36
N ASN A 66 35.62 12.54 -25.12
CA ASN A 66 35.19 13.81 -24.53
C ASN A 66 33.77 14.20 -24.95
N GLY A 67 32.82 14.07 -24.03
CA GLY A 67 31.47 14.58 -24.14
C GLY A 67 31.08 15.14 -22.79
N THR A 68 30.71 16.42 -22.77
CA THR A 68 30.12 17.16 -21.65
C THR A 68 29.48 16.24 -20.61
N ASN A 69 30.02 16.24 -19.39
CA ASN A 69 29.59 15.41 -18.27
C ASN A 69 28.18 15.80 -17.81
N ARG A 70 27.19 15.43 -18.61
CA ARG A 70 25.77 15.62 -18.35
C ARG A 70 25.39 14.50 -17.40
N SER A 71 25.59 14.74 -16.10
CA SER A 71 25.14 13.84 -15.03
C SER A 71 23.63 13.64 -15.20
N SER A 72 23.26 12.55 -15.87
CA SER A 72 21.88 12.10 -15.99
C SER A 72 21.46 11.60 -14.62
N ARG A 73 20.52 12.31 -13.99
CA ARG A 73 19.92 11.86 -12.74
C ARG A 73 18.89 10.78 -13.01
N ARG A 74 18.78 9.84 -12.08
CA ARG A 74 17.87 8.69 -12.15
C ARG A 74 16.85 8.74 -11.02
N LEU A 75 15.69 8.15 -11.30
CA LEU A 75 14.70 7.80 -10.30
C LEU A 75 14.85 6.30 -9.99
N HIS A 76 15.03 5.98 -8.72
CA HIS A 76 15.10 4.62 -8.20
C HIS A 76 13.81 4.31 -7.43
N LEU A 77 13.11 3.28 -7.87
CA LEU A 77 12.10 2.59 -7.08
C LEU A 77 12.84 1.52 -6.28
N VAL A 78 12.91 1.70 -4.95
CA VAL A 78 13.54 0.76 -4.03
C VAL A 78 12.42 -0.02 -3.35
N VAL A 79 12.30 -1.30 -3.65
CA VAL A 79 11.39 -2.21 -2.92
C VAL A 79 12.18 -2.88 -1.82
N LEU A 80 11.69 -2.78 -0.59
CA LEU A 80 12.35 -3.27 0.61
C LEU A 80 11.39 -4.11 1.45
N ASN A 81 11.78 -5.37 1.70
CA ASN A 81 11.11 -6.25 2.64
C ASN A 81 11.36 -5.76 4.07
N THR A 82 10.35 -5.16 4.68
CA THR A 82 10.47 -4.62 6.03
C THR A 82 10.25 -5.63 7.15
N MET A 83 9.86 -6.88 6.86
CA MET A 83 9.52 -7.88 7.89
C MET A 83 10.74 -8.36 8.69
N LEU A 84 11.94 -8.06 8.19
CA LEU A 84 13.23 -8.52 8.71
C LEU A 84 14.15 -7.37 9.13
N LEU A 85 13.68 -6.12 9.14
CA LEU A 85 14.55 -5.01 9.54
C LEU A 85 14.66 -4.95 11.07
N ASP A 86 13.53 -4.97 11.76
CA ASP A 86 13.50 -5.17 13.20
C ASP A 86 13.79 -6.63 13.55
N GLY A 87 14.21 -6.89 14.78
CA GLY A 87 14.59 -8.23 15.19
C GLY A 87 14.63 -8.39 16.70
N PRO A 88 14.99 -9.60 17.18
CA PRO A 88 15.50 -10.74 16.41
C PRO A 88 14.46 -11.46 15.53
N SER A 89 14.93 -12.34 14.64
CA SER A 89 14.15 -13.20 13.75
C SER A 89 14.58 -14.67 13.87
N SER A 90 13.67 -15.59 13.55
CA SER A 90 13.95 -17.02 13.44
C SER A 90 14.92 -17.36 12.30
N ASP A 91 15.09 -16.47 11.32
CA ASP A 91 16.08 -16.60 10.23
C ASP A 91 16.98 -15.35 10.17
N GLU A 92 18.01 -15.31 11.03
CA GLU A 92 18.97 -14.20 11.07
C GLU A 92 19.82 -14.08 9.80
N ASN A 93 19.93 -15.13 8.99
CA ASN A 93 20.63 -15.06 7.71
C ASN A 93 19.83 -14.23 6.70
N LEU A 94 18.52 -14.52 6.56
CA LEU A 94 17.62 -13.70 5.75
C LEU A 94 17.58 -12.24 6.23
N ARG A 95 17.58 -12.03 7.54
CA ARG A 95 17.69 -10.70 8.13
C ARG A 95 18.99 -9.99 7.74
N GLY A 96 20.13 -10.66 7.85
CA GLY A 96 21.43 -10.14 7.42
C GLY A 96 21.45 -9.76 5.93
N GLN A 97 20.87 -10.60 5.06
CA GLN A 97 20.74 -10.31 3.62
C GLN A 97 19.88 -9.08 3.34
N THR A 98 18.79 -8.90 4.10
CA THR A 98 17.90 -7.73 3.97
C THR A 98 18.62 -6.44 4.37
N TRP A 99 19.37 -6.46 5.47
CA TRP A 99 20.19 -5.32 5.89
C TRP A 99 21.34 -5.03 4.92
N ALA A 100 21.99 -6.05 4.37
CA ALA A 100 23.03 -5.87 3.35
C ALA A 100 22.48 -5.21 2.08
N TYR A 101 21.29 -5.63 1.63
CA TYR A 101 20.59 -5.00 0.52
C TYR A 101 20.25 -3.52 0.80
N LEU A 102 19.72 -3.24 1.99
CA LEU A 102 19.39 -1.87 2.41
C LEU A 102 20.64 -0.97 2.43
N GLN A 103 21.79 -1.49 2.87
CA GLN A 103 23.07 -0.79 2.81
C GLN A 103 23.59 -0.61 1.38
N GLU A 104 23.38 -1.56 0.48
CA GLU A 104 23.71 -1.38 -0.94
C GLU A 104 22.86 -0.25 -1.56
N ALA A 105 21.57 -0.21 -1.24
CA ALA A 105 20.65 0.81 -1.72
C ALA A 105 21.02 2.22 -1.24
N SER A 106 21.61 2.38 -0.05
CA SER A 106 22.04 3.71 0.44
C SER A 106 23.18 4.31 -0.39
N LEU A 107 23.95 3.48 -1.09
CA LEU A 107 25.03 3.95 -1.96
C LEU A 107 24.53 4.69 -3.22
N LEU A 108 23.24 4.58 -3.58
CA LEU A 108 22.68 5.22 -4.78
C LEU A 108 22.90 6.74 -4.75
N LYS A 109 22.44 7.40 -3.69
CA LYS A 109 22.58 8.85 -3.51
C LYS A 109 23.98 9.28 -3.04
N GLU A 110 24.85 8.35 -2.66
CA GLU A 110 26.28 8.64 -2.45
C GLU A 110 27.00 8.73 -3.80
N LYS A 111 26.70 7.81 -4.72
CA LYS A 111 27.26 7.80 -6.08
C LYS A 111 26.76 8.98 -6.90
N ASN A 112 25.48 9.32 -6.80
CA ASN A 112 24.92 10.50 -7.45
C ASN A 112 23.90 11.20 -6.55
N PRO A 113 24.28 12.30 -5.87
CA PRO A 113 23.39 13.05 -4.99
C PRO A 113 22.12 13.62 -5.66
N LYS A 114 22.09 13.70 -7.00
CA LYS A 114 20.93 14.17 -7.78
C LYS A 114 19.88 13.08 -8.03
N ASP A 115 20.22 11.82 -7.77
CA ASP A 115 19.29 10.72 -7.94
C ASP A 115 18.15 10.83 -6.92
N LYS A 116 17.01 10.26 -7.29
CA LYS A 116 15.77 10.29 -6.50
C LYS A 116 15.37 8.89 -6.11
N ILE A 117 14.89 8.70 -4.89
CA ILE A 117 14.48 7.41 -4.34
C ILE A 117 13.03 7.49 -3.91
N VAL A 118 12.19 6.65 -4.52
CA VAL A 118 10.87 6.31 -3.99
C VAL A 118 10.99 4.95 -3.34
N LEU A 119 10.78 4.91 -2.03
CA LEU A 119 10.87 3.70 -1.24
C LEU A 119 9.48 3.06 -1.10
N LEU A 120 9.41 1.77 -1.39
CA LEU A 120 8.22 0.95 -1.29
C LEU A 120 8.43 -0.12 -0.21
N THR A 121 7.62 -0.08 0.84
CA THR A 121 7.69 -1.03 1.96
C THR A 121 6.30 -1.58 2.31
N HIS A 122 6.23 -2.61 3.14
CA HIS A 122 4.94 -3.09 3.67
C HIS A 122 4.66 -2.51 5.05
N ILE A 123 5.49 -2.80 6.06
CA ILE A 123 5.38 -2.17 7.40
C ILE A 123 5.77 -0.68 7.30
N PRO A 124 4.95 0.23 7.83
CA PRO A 124 5.21 1.67 7.88
C PRO A 124 6.33 2.06 8.84
N PHE A 125 6.82 3.29 8.70
CA PHE A 125 7.81 3.84 9.61
C PHE A 125 7.17 4.19 10.96
N HIS A 126 8.01 4.33 11.99
CA HIS A 126 7.60 4.75 13.31
C HIS A 126 6.95 6.14 13.29
N LYS A 127 5.81 6.29 13.98
CA LYS A 127 5.21 7.58 14.36
C LYS A 127 4.74 7.51 15.80
N GLU A 128 4.90 8.59 16.56
CA GLU A 128 4.34 8.68 17.90
C GLU A 128 2.81 8.47 17.91
N GLN A 129 2.31 7.94 19.04
CA GLN A 129 0.88 7.70 19.22
C GLN A 129 0.06 8.97 18.99
N GLY A 130 -1.03 8.83 18.24
CA GLY A 130 -1.95 9.93 17.92
C GLY A 130 -1.67 10.64 16.59
N ILE A 131 -0.56 10.32 15.91
CA ILE A 131 -0.31 10.78 14.53
C ILE A 131 -1.14 9.99 13.52
N CYS A 132 -1.11 8.66 13.64
CA CYS A 132 -1.94 7.74 12.86
C CYS A 132 -3.00 7.10 13.76
N VAL A 133 -3.99 6.45 13.15
CA VAL A 133 -5.07 5.76 13.88
C VAL A 133 -4.49 4.60 14.70
N ASP A 134 -3.65 3.77 14.07
CA ASP A 134 -2.98 2.66 14.71
C ASP A 134 -1.71 3.17 15.43
N PRO A 135 -1.53 2.91 16.73
CA PRO A 135 -0.33 3.30 17.46
C PRO A 135 0.85 2.34 17.15
N PRO A 136 2.10 2.75 17.44
CA PRO A 136 3.23 1.82 17.44
C PRO A 136 3.01 0.71 18.45
N ASP A 137 3.05 -0.52 17.96
CA ASP A 137 2.93 -1.71 18.78
C ASP A 137 3.79 -2.83 18.19
N ILE A 138 4.51 -3.55 19.04
CA ILE A 138 5.38 -4.67 18.66
C ILE A 138 5.18 -5.78 19.68
N HIS A 139 4.62 -6.90 19.21
CA HIS A 139 4.45 -8.11 20.00
C HIS A 139 5.58 -9.08 19.69
N VAL A 140 6.12 -9.67 20.75
CA VAL A 140 7.24 -10.61 20.67
C VAL A 140 6.86 -11.95 21.29
N HIS A 141 7.48 -13.00 20.77
CA HIS A 141 7.42 -14.34 21.31
C HIS A 141 8.39 -14.49 22.50
N TRP A 142 8.38 -15.66 23.18
CA TRP A 142 9.22 -15.89 24.36
C TRP A 142 10.73 -15.87 24.09
N ASP A 143 11.12 -16.06 22.82
CA ASP A 143 12.50 -15.96 22.33
C ASP A 143 12.86 -14.57 21.78
N ASN A 144 12.00 -13.57 22.04
CA ASN A 144 12.05 -12.18 21.56
C ASN A 144 11.86 -12.01 20.04
N THR A 145 11.54 -13.06 19.29
CA THR A 145 11.23 -12.89 17.87
C THR A 145 9.90 -12.18 17.69
N ILE A 146 9.81 -11.30 16.69
CA ILE A 146 8.61 -10.49 16.44
C ILE A 146 7.50 -11.36 15.86
N ILE A 147 6.33 -11.39 16.51
CA ILE A 147 5.13 -12.10 16.03
C ILE A 147 4.15 -11.17 15.32
N GLU A 148 4.18 -9.88 15.66
CA GLU A 148 3.34 -8.85 15.07
C GLU A 148 3.97 -7.48 15.34
N GLN A 149 3.86 -6.57 14.38
CA GLN A 149 4.23 -5.17 14.58
C GLN A 149 3.41 -4.27 13.66
N THR A 150 2.96 -3.12 14.16
CA THR A 150 2.24 -2.12 13.37
C THR A 150 3.19 -1.20 12.60
N MET A 151 4.34 -0.87 13.18
CA MET A 151 5.32 0.04 12.60
C MET A 151 6.74 -0.50 12.81
N LEU A 152 7.69 0.02 12.04
CA LEU A 152 9.11 -0.20 12.31
C LEU A 152 9.52 0.45 13.64
N THR A 153 10.60 -0.03 14.24
CA THR A 153 11.18 0.63 15.42
C THR A 153 11.67 2.05 15.09
N PRO A 154 11.76 2.94 16.10
CA PRO A 154 12.35 4.27 15.91
C PRO A 154 13.75 4.18 15.31
N ASN A 155 14.61 3.29 15.81
CA ASN A 155 15.98 3.16 15.35
C ASN A 155 16.08 2.78 13.86
N THR A 156 15.30 1.79 13.43
CA THR A 156 15.24 1.39 12.02
C THR A 156 14.75 2.54 11.14
N THR A 157 13.70 3.23 11.58
CA THR A 157 13.15 4.41 10.87
C THR A 157 14.19 5.52 10.71
N GLN A 158 14.85 5.90 11.81
CA GLN A 158 15.91 6.92 11.79
C GLN A 158 17.06 6.52 10.87
N TRP A 159 17.49 5.26 10.92
CA TRP A 159 18.55 4.75 10.06
C TRP A 159 18.20 4.90 8.57
N ILE A 160 16.98 4.53 8.17
CA ILE A 160 16.54 4.62 6.78
C ILE A 160 16.50 6.09 6.32
N LEU A 161 15.90 6.97 7.12
CA LEU A 161 15.77 8.40 6.78
C LEU A 161 17.13 9.11 6.72
N ASN A 162 18.07 8.76 7.60
CA ASN A 162 19.42 9.31 7.62
C ASN A 162 20.31 8.77 6.49
N THR A 163 20.27 7.45 6.26
CA THR A 163 21.26 6.75 5.43
C THR A 163 20.77 6.55 4.00
N LEU A 164 19.58 5.96 3.82
CA LEU A 164 18.99 5.75 2.49
C LEU A 164 18.51 7.06 1.87
N ARG A 165 18.03 7.99 2.71
CA ARG A 165 17.55 9.33 2.30
C ARG A 165 16.48 9.27 1.19
N PRO A 166 15.36 8.53 1.36
CA PRO A 166 14.29 8.51 0.38
C PRO A 166 13.69 9.91 0.15
N ASP A 167 13.20 10.20 -1.06
CA ASP A 167 12.46 11.44 -1.36
C ASP A 167 10.95 11.26 -1.12
N PHE A 168 10.44 10.03 -1.24
CA PHE A 168 9.06 9.67 -0.96
C PHE A 168 8.98 8.23 -0.48
N VAL A 169 8.06 7.96 0.45
CA VAL A 169 7.81 6.60 0.96
C VAL A 169 6.35 6.23 0.73
N LEU A 170 6.10 5.06 0.16
CA LEU A 170 4.77 4.47 0.06
C LEU A 170 4.79 3.09 0.74
N ASN A 171 3.83 2.85 1.62
CA ASN A 171 3.69 1.57 2.30
C ASN A 171 2.24 1.15 2.50
N GLY A 172 2.05 -0.03 3.09
CA GLY A 172 0.75 -0.64 3.35
C GLY A 172 0.63 -1.03 4.82
N HIS A 173 0.22 -2.27 5.07
CA HIS A 173 0.03 -2.86 6.39
C HIS A 173 -1.17 -2.29 7.20
N ASP A 174 -1.25 -0.97 7.39
CA ASP A 174 -2.32 -0.37 8.21
C ASP A 174 -3.67 -0.36 7.48
N HIS A 175 -4.74 -0.45 8.27
CA HIS A 175 -6.08 -0.52 7.74
C HIS A 175 -6.68 0.85 7.41
N TYR A 176 -6.40 1.85 8.25
CA TYR A 176 -6.97 3.19 8.12
C TYR A 176 -6.17 4.10 7.18
N GLY A 177 -4.94 3.71 6.84
CA GLY A 177 -3.99 4.54 6.12
C GLY A 177 -3.51 5.74 6.95
N CYS A 178 -2.46 6.38 6.48
CA CYS A 178 -1.87 7.54 7.16
C CYS A 178 -1.05 8.39 6.18
N ASP A 179 -1.10 9.71 6.33
CA ASP A 179 -0.32 10.66 5.51
C ASP A 179 0.49 11.54 6.45
N VAL A 180 1.81 11.39 6.41
CA VAL A 180 2.72 12.06 7.34
C VAL A 180 3.91 12.67 6.62
N ILE A 181 4.49 13.68 7.27
CA ILE A 181 5.76 14.26 6.87
C ILE A 181 6.77 14.07 8.01
N HIS A 182 7.84 13.36 7.71
CA HIS A 182 9.04 13.29 8.55
C HIS A 182 9.86 14.53 8.31
N THR A 183 10.11 15.32 9.35
CA THR A 183 10.96 16.52 9.30
C THR A 183 12.20 16.27 10.13
N PHE A 184 13.36 16.63 9.59
CA PHE A 184 14.62 16.53 10.32
C PHE A 184 14.81 17.73 11.25
N HIS A 185 15.04 17.46 12.52
CA HIS A 185 15.28 18.43 13.58
C HIS A 185 16.76 18.49 13.91
N HIS A 186 17.44 19.55 13.47
CA HIS A 186 18.89 19.73 13.62
C HIS A 186 19.36 19.84 15.07
N ASP A 187 18.51 20.35 15.96
CA ASP A 187 18.77 20.49 17.39
C ASP A 187 18.83 19.15 18.12
N GLN A 188 18.09 18.17 17.63
CA GLN A 188 17.99 16.83 18.22
C GLN A 188 18.71 15.75 17.41
N ASP A 189 19.16 16.06 16.18
CA ASP A 189 19.71 15.10 15.22
C ASP A 189 18.74 13.93 14.92
N THR A 190 17.44 14.23 14.87
CA THR A 190 16.37 13.23 14.75
C THR A 190 15.32 13.62 13.72
N TRP A 191 14.67 12.61 13.16
CA TRP A 191 13.47 12.77 12.35
C TRP A 191 12.23 12.66 13.22
N ILE A 192 11.31 13.63 13.06
CA ILE A 192 10.03 13.65 13.75
C ILE A 192 8.91 13.63 12.72
N ALA A 193 7.98 12.68 12.87
CA ALA A 193 6.79 12.60 12.04
C ALA A 193 5.73 13.58 12.53
N SER A 194 5.00 14.18 11.60
CA SER A 194 3.77 14.93 11.89
C SER A 194 2.71 14.60 10.83
N ALA A 195 1.45 14.54 11.26
CA ALA A 195 0.33 14.31 10.35
C ALA A 195 0.23 15.45 9.32
N THR A 196 -0.01 15.10 8.06
CA THR A 196 -0.34 16.09 7.03
C THR A 196 -1.77 16.57 7.30
N ASP A 197 -1.96 17.88 7.47
CA ASP A 197 -3.31 18.44 7.57
C ASP A 197 -4.02 18.27 6.22
N LEU A 198 -4.93 17.29 6.15
CA LEU A 198 -5.73 16.96 4.96
C LEU A 198 -6.62 18.13 4.48
N SER A 199 -6.73 19.22 5.27
CA SER A 199 -7.45 20.44 4.89
C SER A 199 -6.61 21.46 4.13
N SER A 200 -5.28 21.31 4.11
CA SER A 200 -4.40 22.17 3.31
C SER A 200 -4.04 21.48 2.00
N PRO A 201 -4.43 22.03 0.83
CA PRO A 201 -3.91 21.55 -0.44
C PRO A 201 -2.39 21.59 -0.37
N THR A 202 -1.77 20.45 -0.65
CA THR A 202 -0.31 20.27 -0.70
C THR A 202 0.24 21.37 -1.61
N GLN A 203 0.75 22.44 -0.99
CA GLN A 203 1.69 23.31 -1.67
C GLN A 203 2.81 22.39 -2.15
N PRO A 204 3.42 22.65 -3.33
CA PRO A 204 4.66 21.98 -3.69
C PRO A 204 5.62 22.01 -2.49
N LEU A 205 6.62 21.14 -2.44
CA LEU A 205 7.80 21.33 -1.58
C LEU A 205 8.54 22.62 -2.01
N GLN A 206 7.87 23.76 -1.93
CA GLN A 206 8.43 25.08 -1.88
C GLN A 206 8.81 25.28 -0.43
N GLU A 207 10.06 25.68 -0.25
CA GLU A 207 10.51 26.42 0.92
C GLU A 207 9.36 27.26 1.44
N VAL A 208 8.79 26.85 2.58
CA VAL A 208 7.95 27.74 3.36
C VAL A 208 8.92 28.81 3.85
N GLN A 209 9.05 29.88 3.08
CA GLN A 209 9.52 31.16 3.59
C GLN A 209 8.47 31.59 4.60
N ARG A 210 8.60 31.13 5.85
CA ARG A 210 7.99 31.85 6.95
C ARG A 210 8.64 33.22 6.95
N GLU A 211 7.82 34.26 6.81
CA GLU A 211 8.18 35.60 7.24
C GLU A 211 8.37 35.56 8.76
N GLU A 212 9.51 35.02 9.21
CA GLU A 212 9.99 35.18 10.58
C GLU A 212 10.91 36.41 10.60
N GLU A 213 10.54 37.36 11.46
CA GLU A 213 11.29 38.58 11.74
C GLU A 213 12.79 38.30 11.94
N GLU A 214 13.59 39.19 11.34
CA GLU A 214 15.05 39.17 11.26
C GLU A 214 15.79 38.58 12.47
N THR A 215 16.23 37.32 12.34
CA THR A 215 17.50 36.88 12.90
C THR A 215 18.30 36.16 11.81
N LYS A 216 19.44 36.76 11.43
CA LYS A 216 20.32 36.28 10.36
C LYS A 216 21.12 35.05 10.80
N GLU A 217 20.46 33.91 10.93
CA GLU A 217 21.10 32.62 10.73
C GLU A 217 20.61 32.07 9.39
N GLN A 218 21.54 31.60 8.55
CA GLN A 218 21.20 30.93 7.30
C GLN A 218 20.55 29.58 7.64
N ILE A 219 19.25 29.57 7.92
CA ILE A 219 18.47 28.37 8.17
C ILE A 219 18.37 27.63 6.83
N GLN A 220 19.15 26.56 6.67
CA GLN A 220 18.97 25.63 5.55
C GLN A 220 17.53 25.11 5.58
N PRO A 221 16.88 24.92 4.43
CA PRO A 221 15.52 24.38 4.39
C PRO A 221 15.49 23.02 5.10
N ALA A 222 14.55 22.87 6.04
CA ALA A 222 14.41 21.64 6.80
C ALA A 222 14.21 20.46 5.85
N ARG A 223 15.00 19.40 6.01
CA ARG A 223 14.86 18.18 5.22
C ARG A 223 13.54 17.51 5.57
N ARG A 224 12.75 17.17 4.55
CA ARG A 224 11.41 16.57 4.73
C ARG A 224 11.24 15.35 3.82
N VAL A 225 10.58 14.32 4.33
CA VAL A 225 10.20 13.12 3.58
C VAL A 225 8.72 12.86 3.84
N ARG A 226 7.91 12.81 2.78
CA ARG A 226 6.50 12.42 2.89
C ARG A 226 6.39 10.91 2.82
N GLU A 227 5.63 10.35 3.75
CA GLU A 227 5.30 8.94 3.79
C GLU A 227 3.78 8.79 3.70
N ILE A 228 3.34 7.94 2.78
CA ILE A 228 1.94 7.55 2.65
C ILE A 228 1.81 6.08 3.00
N THR A 229 0.97 5.81 3.99
CA THR A 229 0.43 4.49 4.29
C THR A 229 -0.90 4.33 3.56
N GLN A 230 -0.91 3.46 2.55
CA GLN A 230 -2.08 3.17 1.73
C GLN A 230 -3.18 2.58 2.61
N ARG A 231 -4.32 3.26 2.64
CA ARG A 231 -5.54 2.75 3.29
C ARG A 231 -5.99 1.45 2.64
N SER A 232 -6.48 0.53 3.47
CA SER A 232 -6.85 -0.82 3.04
C SER A 232 -7.94 -0.83 1.96
N MET A 233 -7.80 -1.80 1.07
CA MET A 233 -8.78 -2.14 0.04
C MET A 233 -9.96 -2.95 0.56
N MET A 234 -9.95 -3.35 1.84
CA MET A 234 -11.09 -4.04 2.44
C MET A 234 -12.30 -3.11 2.53
N ALA A 235 -13.49 -3.69 2.34
CA ALA A 235 -14.74 -2.95 2.25
C ALA A 235 -15.05 -2.14 3.53
N GLU A 236 -14.74 -2.67 4.70
CA GLU A 236 -14.94 -1.98 5.99
C GLU A 236 -14.12 -0.69 6.11
N PHE A 237 -13.03 -0.58 5.35
CA PHE A 237 -12.20 0.63 5.27
C PHE A 237 -12.51 1.46 4.03
N GLY A 238 -13.60 1.19 3.29
CA GLY A 238 -14.04 1.95 2.12
C GLY A 238 -13.40 1.53 0.80
N GLY A 239 -12.65 0.44 0.78
CA GLY A 239 -12.04 -0.12 -0.42
C GLY A 239 -11.16 0.87 -1.16
N TYR A 240 -10.04 1.26 -0.58
CA TYR A 240 -9.17 2.27 -1.17
C TYR A 240 -8.12 1.66 -2.11
N SER A 241 -7.87 2.37 -3.21
CA SER A 241 -6.60 2.34 -3.95
C SER A 241 -5.94 3.71 -3.86
N GLY A 242 -4.74 3.81 -4.41
CA GLY A 242 -4.00 5.06 -4.53
C GLY A 242 -3.45 5.23 -5.94
N LEU A 243 -3.53 6.44 -6.45
CA LEU A 243 -2.81 6.88 -7.64
C LEU A 243 -1.57 7.65 -7.20
N PHE A 244 -0.40 7.13 -7.52
CA PHE A 244 0.88 7.80 -7.32
C PHE A 244 1.40 8.34 -8.65
N GLU A 245 1.65 9.65 -8.69
CA GLU A 245 2.15 10.36 -9.86
C GLU A 245 3.49 11.03 -9.52
N ILE A 246 4.38 11.02 -10.49
CA ILE A 246 5.65 11.74 -10.44
C ILE A 246 5.65 12.71 -11.61
N LYS A 247 5.80 14.00 -11.31
CA LYS A 247 5.84 15.06 -12.32
C LYS A 247 7.21 15.71 -12.34
N THR A 248 7.69 15.97 -13.54
CA THR A 248 8.84 16.86 -13.78
C THR A 248 8.26 18.24 -14.12
N PRO A 249 8.13 19.17 -13.16
CA PRO A 249 7.61 20.49 -13.45
C PRO A 249 8.48 21.20 -14.48
N VAL A 250 7.86 21.71 -15.54
CA VAL A 250 8.53 22.45 -16.63
C VAL A 250 8.20 23.94 -16.46
N ASN A 251 9.12 24.71 -15.89
CA ASN A 251 8.99 26.17 -15.82
C ASN A 251 10.23 26.83 -16.44
N GLY A 252 10.21 27.08 -17.75
CA GLY A 252 11.29 27.77 -18.46
C GLY A 252 12.57 26.92 -18.58
N HIS A 253 13.73 27.53 -18.33
CA HIS A 253 15.06 26.91 -18.45
C HIS A 253 15.61 26.32 -17.14
N GLU A 254 14.85 26.36 -16.04
CA GLU A 254 15.29 25.81 -14.75
C GLU A 254 14.78 24.38 -14.55
N GLU A 255 15.72 23.44 -14.37
CA GLU A 255 15.40 22.08 -13.98
C GLU A 255 14.97 22.05 -12.51
N LYS A 256 13.65 21.96 -12.29
CA LYS A 256 13.07 21.81 -10.95
C LYS A 256 13.08 20.35 -10.48
N ASP A 257 13.05 20.18 -9.16
CA ASP A 257 12.97 18.88 -8.52
C ASP A 257 11.67 18.13 -8.89
N LEU A 258 11.68 16.79 -8.76
CA LEU A 258 10.49 15.98 -8.99
C LEU A 258 9.38 16.34 -8.00
N GLU A 259 8.17 16.46 -8.51
CA GLU A 259 6.97 16.59 -7.71
C GLU A 259 6.31 15.22 -7.55
N PHE A 260 6.15 14.77 -6.31
CA PHE A 260 5.49 13.51 -5.96
C PHE A 260 4.08 13.80 -5.47
N ARG A 261 3.08 13.19 -6.12
CA ARG A 261 1.67 13.34 -5.76
C ARG A 261 1.04 11.98 -5.53
N TYR A 262 0.32 11.85 -4.42
CA TYR A 262 -0.50 10.70 -4.11
C TYR A 262 -1.96 11.15 -4.00
N THR A 263 -2.87 10.39 -4.61
CA THR A 263 -4.31 10.62 -4.56
C THR A 263 -5.01 9.32 -4.13
N ALA A 264 -5.68 9.35 -2.99
CA ALA A 264 -6.50 8.23 -2.52
C ALA A 264 -7.78 8.10 -3.38
N CYS A 265 -8.11 6.87 -3.79
CA CYS A 265 -9.26 6.55 -4.62
C CYS A 265 -10.10 5.46 -3.95
N GLY A 266 -11.18 5.86 -3.27
CA GLY A 266 -12.14 4.93 -2.68
C GLY A 266 -13.07 4.33 -3.74
N PHE A 267 -13.30 3.01 -3.66
CA PHE A 267 -14.19 2.28 -4.57
C PHE A 267 -15.58 2.03 -3.98
N PHE A 268 -15.69 1.92 -2.66
CA PHE A 268 -17.00 1.71 -2.03
C PHE A 268 -17.75 3.02 -1.91
N ASN A 269 -18.61 3.28 -2.88
CA ASN A 269 -19.77 4.15 -2.70
C ASN A 269 -20.89 3.30 -2.06
N ASP A 270 -21.57 3.83 -1.05
CA ASP A 270 -22.65 3.16 -0.30
C ASP A 270 -23.68 2.41 -1.19
N LEU A 271 -23.90 2.90 -2.40
CA LEU A 271 -24.90 2.41 -3.35
C LEU A 271 -24.84 0.89 -3.62
N GLN A 272 -23.65 0.30 -3.75
CA GLN A 272 -23.53 -1.14 -4.11
C GLN A 272 -23.94 -2.05 -2.96
N VAL A 273 -23.56 -1.70 -1.72
CA VAL A 273 -23.96 -2.42 -0.52
C VAL A 273 -25.47 -2.29 -0.30
N TRP A 274 -26.02 -1.09 -0.49
CA TRP A 274 -27.48 -0.88 -0.43
C TRP A 274 -28.23 -1.70 -1.49
N ILE A 275 -27.69 -1.85 -2.71
CA ILE A 275 -28.31 -2.71 -3.73
C ILE A 275 -28.40 -4.15 -3.24
N VAL A 276 -27.33 -4.72 -2.68
CA VAL A 276 -27.34 -6.09 -2.15
C VAL A 276 -28.34 -6.21 -0.99
N ILE A 277 -28.27 -5.31 -0.01
CA ILE A 277 -29.17 -5.32 1.15
C ILE A 277 -30.64 -5.23 0.71
N ILE A 278 -30.98 -4.30 -0.19
CA ILE A 278 -32.35 -4.13 -0.68
C ILE A 278 -32.80 -5.36 -1.47
N THR A 279 -31.93 -5.91 -2.32
CA THR A 279 -32.25 -7.09 -3.13
C THR A 279 -32.51 -8.30 -2.23
N ASP A 280 -31.67 -8.53 -1.22
CA ASP A 280 -31.83 -9.61 -0.25
C ASP A 280 -33.11 -9.44 0.57
N LEU A 281 -33.42 -8.23 1.03
CA LEU A 281 -34.68 -7.93 1.71
C LEU A 281 -35.89 -8.24 0.82
N VAL A 282 -35.85 -7.85 -0.46
CA VAL A 282 -36.93 -8.15 -1.41
C VAL A 282 -37.09 -9.66 -1.60
N VAL A 283 -36.00 -10.41 -1.75
CA VAL A 283 -36.03 -11.87 -1.88
C VAL A 283 -36.62 -12.53 -0.64
N VAL A 284 -36.22 -12.09 0.56
CA VAL A 284 -36.77 -12.59 1.83
C VAL A 284 -38.27 -12.31 1.94
N ILE A 285 -38.71 -11.10 1.58
CA ILE A 285 -40.15 -10.74 1.58
C ILE A 285 -40.93 -11.62 0.61
N LEU A 286 -40.43 -11.80 -0.62
CA LEU A 286 -41.09 -12.66 -1.62
C LEU A 286 -41.17 -14.12 -1.15
N TRP A 287 -40.12 -14.62 -0.50
CA TRP A 287 -40.10 -15.97 0.05
C TRP A 287 -41.12 -16.16 1.18
N LEU A 288 -41.22 -15.18 2.10
CA LEU A 288 -42.23 -15.19 3.17
C LEU A 288 -43.66 -15.12 2.62
N LEU A 289 -43.90 -14.27 1.62
CA LEU A 289 -45.21 -14.16 0.95
C LEU A 289 -45.59 -15.47 0.25
N PHE A 290 -44.64 -16.09 -0.46
CA PHE A 290 -44.85 -17.38 -1.10
C PHE A 290 -45.19 -18.48 -0.06
N GLY A 291 -44.44 -18.53 1.04
CA GLY A 291 -44.71 -19.43 2.15
C GLY A 291 -46.12 -19.24 2.76
N LEU A 292 -46.53 -17.97 2.96
CA LEU A 292 -47.87 -17.63 3.47
C LEU A 292 -48.97 -18.08 2.50
N VAL A 293 -48.82 -17.81 1.21
CA VAL A 293 -49.80 -18.24 0.19
C VAL A 293 -49.93 -19.77 0.17
N HIS A 294 -48.81 -20.49 0.25
CA HIS A 294 -48.82 -21.96 0.29
C HIS A 294 -49.52 -22.50 1.56
N LEU A 295 -49.31 -21.86 2.72
CA LEU A 295 -50.02 -22.20 3.95
C LEU A 295 -51.53 -21.96 3.85
N ILE A 296 -51.95 -20.84 3.24
CA ILE A 296 -53.37 -20.53 3.03
C ILE A 296 -54.00 -21.57 2.09
N ILE A 297 -53.38 -21.86 0.95
CA ILE A 297 -53.89 -22.84 -0.02
C ILE A 297 -53.98 -24.24 0.60
N SER A 298 -52.94 -24.69 1.31
CA SER A 298 -52.97 -25.98 2.00
C SER A 298 -54.09 -26.05 3.06
N SER A 299 -54.32 -24.98 3.83
CA SER A 299 -55.44 -24.94 4.79
C SER A 299 -56.82 -25.03 4.12
N LEU A 300 -57.00 -24.39 2.97
CA LEU A 300 -58.24 -24.41 2.18
C LEU A 300 -58.51 -25.79 1.56
N THR A 301 -57.48 -26.44 1.01
CA THR A 301 -57.62 -27.81 0.47
C THR A 301 -57.95 -28.84 1.55
N THR A 302 -57.43 -28.67 2.78
CA THR A 302 -57.72 -29.56 3.91
C THR A 302 -59.16 -29.40 4.42
N SER A 303 -59.70 -28.17 4.40
CA SER A 303 -61.09 -27.87 4.75
C SER A 303 -62.10 -28.48 3.75
N SER A 304 -61.81 -28.42 2.45
CA SER A 304 -62.68 -28.99 1.40
C SER A 304 -62.76 -30.53 1.46
N GLY A 305 -61.68 -31.21 1.89
CA GLY A 305 -61.62 -32.66 2.01
C GLY A 305 -62.50 -33.28 3.12
N GLN A 306 -62.93 -32.50 4.12
CA GLN A 306 -63.84 -32.99 5.17
C GLN A 306 -65.34 -32.88 4.82
N ALA A 307 -65.72 -32.08 3.82
CA ALA A 307 -67.12 -31.93 3.44
C ALA A 307 -67.66 -33.08 2.56
N GLY A 308 -66.79 -33.89 1.95
CA GLY A 308 -67.15 -34.95 0.99
C GLY A 308 -67.37 -36.36 1.58
N LYS A 309 -67.15 -36.60 2.88
CA LYS A 309 -67.35 -37.92 3.51
C LYS A 309 -68.60 -37.96 4.39
N LYS A 310 -69.78 -37.80 3.79
CA LYS A 310 -71.06 -38.22 4.39
C LYS A 310 -71.93 -38.92 3.34
N THR A 311 -71.58 -40.16 3.02
CA THR A 311 -72.48 -41.09 2.32
C THR A 311 -72.60 -42.37 3.14
N HIS A 312 -73.74 -42.46 3.82
CA HIS A 312 -74.46 -43.63 4.34
C HIS A 312 -73.72 -44.97 4.47
N ALA A 313 -73.46 -45.38 5.72
CA ALA A 313 -73.35 -46.79 6.09
C ALA A 313 -74.75 -47.32 6.46
N LEU A 314 -75.28 -48.27 5.69
CA LEU A 314 -76.40 -49.13 6.09
C LEU A 314 -75.87 -50.28 6.98
N PRO A 315 -76.58 -50.70 8.04
CA PRO A 315 -76.17 -51.85 8.83
C PRO A 315 -76.59 -53.15 8.13
N SER A 316 -75.62 -53.96 7.73
CA SER A 316 -75.85 -55.32 7.25
C SER A 316 -76.31 -56.20 8.41
N GLY A 317 -77.50 -56.79 8.24
CA GLY A 317 -78.12 -57.72 9.18
C GLY A 317 -77.30 -59.00 9.36
N LYS A 318 -77.38 -59.54 10.58
CA LYS A 318 -77.00 -60.91 10.91
C LYS A 318 -78.05 -61.85 10.34
N GLN A 319 -77.64 -62.85 9.56
CA GLN A 319 -78.41 -64.10 9.43
C GLN A 319 -77.46 -65.30 9.43
N LYS A 320 -77.80 -66.25 10.30
CA LYS A 320 -77.11 -67.51 10.59
C LYS A 320 -77.40 -68.55 9.49
N LEU A 321 -76.44 -69.46 9.33
CA LEU A 321 -76.53 -70.76 8.64
C LEU A 321 -77.85 -71.52 8.92
N LEU A 322 -78.50 -71.98 7.85
CA LEU A 322 -78.65 -73.39 7.45
C LEU A 322 -79.33 -73.46 6.07
#